data_AF-A0A3S0VJ19-F1
#
_entry.id   AF-A0A3S0VJ19-F1
#
_cell.length_a   1.000
_cell.length_b   1.000
_cell.length_c   1.000
_cell.angle_alpha   90.00
_cell.angle_beta   90.00
_cell.angle_gamma   90.00
#
_symmetry.space_group_name_H-M   'P 1'
#
loop_
_entity.id
_entity.type
_entity.pdbx_description
1 polymer ?
#
loop_
_entity_poly.entity_id
_entity_poly.type
_entity_poly.pdbx_seq_one_letter_code
_entity_poly.pdbx_strand_id
1 'polypeptide(L)'
;MSYEVSGMTLIPQTLTMSCWYASAQMLIRWKTDQKQMSLANLVPPELDAASQKIRDANTGIQNSDILIMAKRLGLRAVPPMSPSPAALLQWLRQYGPLWVNGKTHIVVIAGIDDALKKVKVYDPGPVNVGKIEWRSLQDWYVGGGSVSSRDTGKDVEAVFLYCP
;
A
#
# COMPACT_ATOMS: atom_id res chain seq x y z
N MET A 1 13.44 -5.03 17.68
CA MET A 1 12.03 -5.09 18.12
C MET A 1 11.18 -5.29 16.87
N SER A 2 10.29 -6.28 16.87
CA SER A 2 9.31 -6.48 15.81
C SER A 2 7.98 -5.83 16.18
N TYR A 3 7.27 -5.32 15.18
CA TYR A 3 5.93 -4.76 15.31
C TYR A 3 5.09 -5.20 14.11
N GLU A 4 3.85 -5.56 14.37
CA GLU A 4 2.87 -5.90 13.34
C GLU A 4 1.56 -5.17 13.64
N VAL A 5 0.94 -4.65 12.59
CA VAL A 5 -0.38 -4.05 12.65
C VAL A 5 -1.41 -5.18 12.80
N SER A 6 -2.18 -5.14 13.88
CA SER A 6 -3.22 -6.14 14.17
C SER A 6 -4.38 -6.05 13.18
N GLY A 7 -4.99 -7.21 12.89
CA GLY A 7 -6.22 -7.29 12.10
C GLY A 7 -6.03 -7.04 10.59
N MET A 8 -4.80 -7.01 10.11
CA MET A 8 -4.51 -6.86 8.68
C MET A 8 -4.79 -8.16 7.92
N THR A 9 -5.53 -8.06 6.81
CA THR A 9 -5.89 -9.17 5.93
C THR A 9 -5.39 -8.95 4.52
N LEU A 10 -4.96 -10.02 3.86
CA LEU A 10 -4.54 -9.99 2.46
C LEU A 10 -5.78 -10.04 1.55
N ILE A 11 -5.83 -9.14 0.57
CA ILE A 11 -6.79 -9.19 -0.54
C ILE A 11 -5.96 -9.38 -1.83
N PRO A 12 -6.05 -10.55 -2.49
CA PRO A 12 -5.39 -10.77 -3.76
C PRO A 12 -5.94 -9.87 -4.87
N GLN A 13 -5.09 -9.47 -5.81
CA GLN A 13 -5.54 -8.82 -7.04
C GLN A 13 -6.26 -9.84 -7.93
N THR A 14 -7.33 -9.42 -8.60
CA THR A 14 -8.09 -10.30 -9.51
C THR A 14 -7.67 -10.16 -10.97
N LEU A 15 -7.00 -9.07 -11.32
CA LEU A 15 -6.47 -8.80 -12.67
C LEU A 15 -4.97 -8.54 -12.60
N THR A 16 -4.27 -8.64 -13.73
CA THR A 16 -2.80 -8.54 -13.79
C THR A 16 -2.27 -7.16 -13.41
N MET A 17 -3.03 -6.09 -13.66
CA MET A 17 -2.63 -4.70 -13.40
C MET A 17 -3.48 -4.03 -12.30
N SER A 18 -4.07 -4.82 -11.38
CA SER A 18 -4.94 -4.32 -10.31
C SER A 18 -4.33 -4.40 -8.91
N CYS A 19 -2.99 -4.47 -8.79
CA CYS A 19 -2.29 -4.48 -7.50
C CYS A 19 -2.59 -3.23 -6.65
N TRP A 20 -2.66 -2.06 -7.30
CA TRP A 20 -3.00 -0.79 -6.69
C TRP A 20 -4.40 -0.77 -6.07
N TYR A 21 -5.35 -1.36 -6.79
CA TYR A 21 -6.76 -1.41 -6.42
C TYR A 21 -6.95 -2.33 -5.21
N ALA A 22 -6.39 -3.55 -5.26
CA ALA A 22 -6.42 -4.49 -4.15
C ALA A 22 -5.73 -3.92 -2.90
N SER A 23 -4.61 -3.21 -3.08
CA SER A 23 -3.92 -2.55 -1.96
C SER A 23 -4.73 -1.42 -1.33
N ALA A 24 -5.49 -0.65 -2.11
CA ALA A 24 -6.41 0.35 -1.57
C ALA A 24 -7.58 -0.29 -0.81
N GLN A 25 -8.12 -1.40 -1.31
CA GLN A 25 -9.14 -2.18 -0.60
C GLN A 25 -8.63 -2.66 0.75
N MET A 26 -7.41 -3.20 0.80
CA MET A 26 -6.79 -3.68 2.03
C MET A 26 -6.73 -2.60 3.13
N LEU A 27 -6.29 -1.39 2.78
CA LEU A 27 -6.21 -0.26 3.72
C LEU A 27 -7.59 0.17 4.25
N ILE A 28 -8.55 0.34 3.35
CA ILE A 28 -9.88 0.85 3.71
C ILE A 28 -10.66 -0.21 4.49
N ARG A 29 -10.56 -1.47 4.07
CA ARG A 29 -11.18 -2.59 4.78
C ARG A 29 -10.62 -2.73 6.19
N TRP A 30 -9.30 -2.71 6.35
CA TRP A 30 -8.67 -2.74 7.67
C TRP A 30 -9.20 -1.63 8.57
N LYS A 31 -9.24 -0.38 8.09
CA LYS A 31 -9.71 0.75 8.90
C LYS A 31 -11.18 0.61 9.29
N THR A 32 -12.02 0.18 8.36
CA THR A 32 -13.46 -0.04 8.56
C THR A 32 -13.71 -1.15 9.57
N ASP A 33 -12.99 -2.27 9.47
CA ASP A 33 -13.07 -3.39 10.41
C ASP A 33 -12.57 -2.99 11.80
N GLN A 34 -11.50 -2.20 11.92
CA GLN A 34 -11.03 -1.69 13.22
C GLN A 34 -12.06 -0.78 13.91
N LYS A 35 -12.84 -0.01 13.13
CA LYS A 35 -13.87 0.89 13.67
C LYS A 35 -15.25 0.24 13.79
N GLN A 36 -15.43 -0.95 13.22
CA GLN A 36 -16.74 -1.64 13.14
C GLN A 36 -17.82 -0.74 12.50
N MET A 37 -17.44 0.17 11.61
CA MET A 37 -18.36 1.07 10.90
C MET A 37 -17.74 1.58 9.61
N SER A 38 -18.60 1.92 8.65
CA SER A 38 -18.20 2.72 7.49
C SER A 38 -17.79 4.12 7.94
N LEU A 39 -16.72 4.63 7.34
CA LEU A 39 -16.22 5.98 7.60
C LEU A 39 -16.62 6.87 6.43
N ALA A 40 -17.43 7.90 6.68
CA ALA A 40 -17.99 8.78 5.64
C ALA A 40 -16.93 9.41 4.72
N ASN A 41 -15.70 9.57 5.22
CA ASN A 41 -14.59 10.15 4.48
C ASN A 41 -13.75 9.12 3.71
N LEU A 42 -14.03 7.82 3.85
CA LEU A 42 -13.35 6.77 3.10
C LEU A 42 -14.32 6.18 2.08
N VAL A 43 -13.90 6.20 0.82
CA VAL A 43 -14.66 5.60 -0.28
C VAL A 43 -13.90 4.33 -0.69
N PRO A 44 -14.43 3.13 -0.42
CA PRO A 44 -13.85 1.89 -0.95
C PRO A 44 -13.73 1.98 -2.48
N PRO A 45 -12.66 1.48 -3.10
CA PRO A 45 -12.44 1.64 -4.53
C PRO A 45 -13.49 0.90 -5.38
N GLU A 46 -14.19 -0.10 -4.81
CA GLU A 46 -15.38 -0.71 -5.43
C GLU A 46 -16.61 0.19 -5.50
N LEU A 47 -16.59 1.33 -4.81
CA LEU A 47 -17.64 2.36 -4.88
C LEU A 47 -17.16 3.63 -5.62
N ASP A 48 -15.89 3.71 -6.05
CA ASP A 48 -15.36 4.81 -6.85
C ASP A 48 -15.36 4.43 -8.35
N ALA A 49 -16.28 5.01 -9.12
CA ALA A 49 -16.45 4.70 -10.54
C ALA A 49 -15.17 4.93 -11.38
N ALA A 50 -14.35 5.93 -11.02
CA ALA A 50 -13.07 6.17 -11.68
C ALA A 50 -12.09 5.02 -11.43
N SER A 51 -11.99 4.54 -10.19
CA SER A 51 -11.17 3.39 -9.84
C SER A 51 -11.65 2.10 -10.52
N GLN A 52 -12.95 1.86 -10.56
CA GLN A 52 -13.52 0.71 -11.30
C GLN A 52 -13.15 0.76 -12.79
N LYS A 53 -13.28 1.93 -13.43
CA LYS A 53 -12.94 2.11 -14.84
C LYS A 53 -11.46 1.80 -15.13
N ILE A 54 -10.54 2.27 -14.31
CA ILE A 54 -9.09 1.99 -14.47
C ILE A 54 -8.81 0.50 -14.22
N ARG A 55 -9.43 -0.09 -13.20
CA ARG A 55 -9.32 -1.53 -12.90
C ARG A 55 -9.79 -2.37 -14.08
N ASP A 56 -10.97 -2.08 -14.62
CA ASP A 56 -11.61 -2.86 -15.68
C ASP A 56 -10.89 -2.73 -17.02
N ALA A 57 -10.23 -1.58 -17.26
CA ALA A 57 -9.31 -1.42 -18.37
C ALA A 57 -8.02 -2.25 -18.21
N ASN A 58 -7.70 -2.70 -16.99
CA ASN A 58 -6.52 -3.48 -16.64
C ASN A 58 -5.19 -2.86 -17.13
N THR A 59 -5.09 -1.52 -17.09
CA THR A 59 -3.92 -0.76 -17.56
C THR A 59 -2.94 -0.38 -16.44
N GLY A 60 -3.33 -0.55 -15.18
CA GLY A 60 -2.58 -0.05 -14.04
C GLY A 60 -2.85 1.43 -13.77
N ILE A 61 -2.44 1.91 -12.60
CA ILE A 61 -2.52 3.33 -12.24
C ILE A 61 -1.18 4.01 -12.59
N GLN A 62 -1.25 5.23 -13.13
CA GLN A 62 -0.06 6.04 -13.38
C GLN A 62 0.32 6.82 -12.12
N ASN A 63 1.62 7.14 -11.97
CA ASN A 63 2.12 7.86 -10.80
C ASN A 63 1.40 9.21 -10.57
N SER A 64 1.13 9.95 -11.65
CA SER A 64 0.39 11.23 -11.61
C SER A 64 -1.06 11.08 -11.10
N ASP A 65 -1.65 9.90 -11.21
CA ASP A 65 -3.03 9.64 -10.81
C ASP A 65 -3.15 9.15 -9.36
N ILE A 66 -2.04 8.76 -8.73
CA ILE A 66 -2.04 8.20 -7.36
C ILE A 66 -2.58 9.20 -6.36
N LEU A 67 -2.14 10.46 -6.39
CA LEU A 67 -2.62 11.48 -5.45
C LEU A 67 -4.09 11.86 -5.71
N ILE A 68 -4.51 11.87 -6.97
CA ILE A 68 -5.90 12.14 -7.34
C ILE A 68 -6.78 11.00 -6.82
N MET A 69 -6.36 9.74 -7.01
CA MET A 69 -7.04 8.57 -6.46
C MET A 69 -7.06 8.62 -4.94
N ALA A 70 -5.92 8.87 -4.28
CA ALA A 70 -5.84 8.96 -2.83
C ALA A 70 -6.86 9.95 -2.26
N LYS A 71 -6.95 11.14 -2.87
CA LYS A 71 -7.94 12.17 -2.49
C LYS A 71 -9.38 11.68 -2.66
N ARG A 72 -9.72 11.01 -3.77
CA ARG A 72 -11.08 10.47 -3.99
C ARG A 72 -11.43 9.39 -2.97
N LEU A 73 -10.49 8.52 -2.63
CA LEU A 73 -10.70 7.40 -1.70
C LEU A 73 -10.59 7.82 -0.22
N GLY A 74 -10.19 9.07 0.06
CA GLY A 74 -9.99 9.58 1.42
C GLY A 74 -8.65 9.18 2.07
N LEU A 75 -7.73 8.63 1.28
CA LEU A 75 -6.38 8.30 1.71
C LEU A 75 -5.51 9.56 1.79
N ARG A 76 -4.45 9.49 2.60
CA ARG A 76 -3.47 10.57 2.72
C ARG A 76 -2.08 10.07 2.35
N ALA A 77 -1.35 10.89 1.62
CA ALA A 77 0.05 10.64 1.33
C ALA A 77 0.92 11.02 2.53
N VAL A 78 1.91 10.19 2.81
CA VAL A 78 3.04 10.60 3.65
C VAL A 78 3.97 11.45 2.77
N PRO A 79 4.42 12.63 3.23
CA PRO A 79 5.31 13.48 2.44
C PRO A 79 6.53 12.72 1.89
N PRO A 80 7.00 13.05 0.68
CA PRO A 80 8.08 12.33 0.03
C PRO A 80 9.38 12.46 0.84
N MET A 81 9.71 11.41 1.58
CA MET A 81 10.96 11.25 2.30
C MET A 81 11.43 9.80 2.23
N SER A 82 12.73 9.59 2.39
CA SER A 82 13.30 8.26 2.60
C SER A 82 13.18 7.93 4.10
N PRO A 83 12.22 7.11 4.55
CA PRO A 83 12.09 6.81 5.96
C PRO A 83 13.25 5.96 6.46
N SER A 84 13.70 6.25 7.67
CA SER A 84 14.48 5.30 8.47
C SER A 84 13.57 4.15 8.94
N PRO A 85 14.13 2.99 9.35
CA PRO A 85 13.35 1.95 10.00
C PRO A 85 12.54 2.45 11.21
N ALA A 86 13.11 3.37 12.00
CA ALA A 86 12.41 3.98 13.13
C ALA A 86 11.19 4.82 12.70
N ALA A 87 11.31 5.56 11.59
CA ALA A 87 10.18 6.32 11.03
C ALA A 87 9.07 5.38 10.53
N LEU A 88 9.40 4.28 9.84
CA LEU A 88 8.43 3.26 9.44
C LEU A 88 7.72 2.64 10.64
N LEU A 89 8.46 2.30 11.70
CA LEU A 89 7.87 1.79 12.95
C LEU A 89 6.87 2.79 13.54
N GLN A 90 7.23 4.08 13.60
CA GLN A 90 6.35 5.11 14.11
C GLN A 90 5.08 5.24 13.26
N TRP A 91 5.22 5.26 11.93
CA TRP A 91 4.08 5.35 11.01
C TRP A 91 3.17 4.14 11.11
N LEU A 92 3.73 2.93 11.18
CA LEU A 92 2.93 1.71 11.33
C LEU A 92 2.13 1.72 12.66
N ARG A 93 2.70 2.26 13.74
CA ARG A 93 2.00 2.44 15.01
C ARG A 93 0.94 3.53 14.97
N GLN A 94 1.22 4.63 14.28
CA GLN A 94 0.35 5.81 14.28
C GLN A 94 -0.80 5.70 13.27
N TYR A 95 -0.51 5.17 12.09
CA TYR A 95 -1.43 5.15 10.95
C TYR A 95 -1.99 3.75 10.67
N GLY A 96 -1.30 2.70 11.11
CA GLY A 96 -1.61 1.32 10.73
C GLY A 96 -0.89 0.91 9.44
N PRO A 97 -1.51 0.09 8.57
CA PRO A 97 -0.86 -0.41 7.38
C PRO A 97 -0.62 0.72 6.38
N LEU A 98 0.46 0.62 5.62
CA LEU A 98 0.86 1.61 4.62
C LEU A 98 0.79 0.99 3.24
N TRP A 99 0.10 1.65 2.33
CA TRP A 99 0.15 1.36 0.90
C TRP A 99 1.46 1.91 0.36
N VAL A 100 2.16 1.14 -0.47
CA VAL A 100 3.52 1.48 -0.93
C VAL A 100 3.63 1.41 -2.44
N ASN A 101 4.04 2.53 -3.03
CA ASN A 101 4.33 2.64 -4.45
C ASN A 101 5.72 2.05 -4.76
N GLY A 102 5.74 0.96 -5.52
CA GLY A 102 6.95 0.45 -6.16
C GLY A 102 6.97 0.80 -7.65
N LYS A 103 8.10 0.54 -8.31
CA LYS A 103 8.32 0.90 -9.73
C LYS A 103 7.26 0.41 -10.70
N THR A 104 6.80 -0.83 -10.51
CA THR A 104 5.75 -1.42 -11.36
C THR A 104 4.75 -2.24 -10.55
N HIS A 105 4.88 -2.24 -9.22
CA HIS A 105 4.04 -3.06 -8.35
C HIS A 105 3.80 -2.36 -7.02
N ILE A 106 2.55 -2.40 -6.59
CA ILE A 106 2.07 -1.75 -5.37
C ILE A 106 1.66 -2.81 -4.37
N VAL A 107 2.10 -2.62 -3.13
CA VAL A 107 1.87 -3.55 -2.01
C VAL A 107 1.44 -2.80 -0.76
N VAL A 108 1.07 -3.54 0.28
CA VAL A 108 0.84 -2.98 1.61
C VAL A 108 1.90 -3.49 2.58
N ILE A 109 2.45 -2.63 3.41
CA ILE A 109 3.26 -3.04 4.56
C ILE A 109 2.46 -2.89 5.85
N ALA A 110 2.55 -3.89 6.70
CA ALA A 110 1.81 -3.94 7.96
C ALA A 110 2.68 -4.51 9.10
N GLY A 111 3.99 -4.49 8.95
CA GLY A 111 4.90 -4.87 10.01
C GLY A 111 6.33 -4.48 9.70
N ILE A 112 7.14 -4.41 10.74
CA ILE A 112 8.56 -4.11 10.68
C ILE A 112 9.31 -4.89 11.76
N ASP A 113 10.47 -5.41 11.39
CA ASP A 113 11.45 -5.97 12.29
C ASP A 113 12.73 -5.15 12.15
N ASP A 114 12.98 -4.28 13.13
CA ASP A 114 14.15 -3.41 13.11
C ASP A 114 15.47 -4.16 13.38
N ALA A 115 15.42 -5.33 14.03
CA ALA A 115 16.63 -6.12 14.26
C ALA A 115 17.05 -6.84 12.98
N LEU A 116 16.09 -7.41 12.26
CA LEU A 116 16.34 -8.11 11.00
C LEU A 116 16.34 -7.17 9.78
N LYS A 117 16.03 -5.88 9.97
CA LYS A 117 15.82 -4.90 8.90
C LYS A 117 14.84 -5.41 7.85
N LYS A 118 13.69 -5.95 8.29
CA LYS A 118 12.64 -6.47 7.41
C LYS A 118 11.32 -5.75 7.60
N VAL A 119 10.46 -5.79 6.58
CA VAL A 119 9.05 -5.38 6.65
C VAL A 119 8.15 -6.54 6.28
N LYS A 120 6.98 -6.60 6.92
CA LYS A 120 5.95 -7.57 6.58
C LYS A 120 5.09 -7.00 5.46
N VAL A 121 5.18 -7.61 4.30
CA VAL A 121 4.53 -7.20 3.07
C VAL A 121 3.32 -8.08 2.80
N TYR A 122 2.20 -7.42 2.52
CA TYR A 122 0.95 -7.98 2.02
C TYR A 122 0.91 -7.64 0.53
N ASP A 123 1.38 -8.59 -0.27
CA ASP A 123 1.48 -8.47 -1.71
C ASP A 123 0.18 -9.00 -2.35
N PRO A 124 -0.59 -8.17 -3.08
CA PRO A 124 -1.81 -8.64 -3.73
C PRO A 124 -1.53 -9.61 -4.89
N GLY A 125 -0.31 -9.64 -5.43
CA GLY A 125 0.13 -10.61 -6.44
C GLY A 125 0.72 -11.89 -5.81
N PRO A 126 0.66 -13.05 -6.50
CA PRO A 126 0.10 -13.28 -7.84
C PRO A 126 -1.43 -13.19 -7.92
N VAL A 127 -1.97 -13.05 -9.13
CA VAL A 127 -3.43 -12.94 -9.37
C VAL A 127 -4.20 -14.07 -8.70
N ASN A 128 -5.25 -13.72 -7.95
CA ASN A 128 -6.12 -14.62 -7.18
C ASN A 128 -5.42 -15.45 -6.09
N VAL A 129 -4.15 -15.14 -5.76
CA VAL A 129 -3.37 -15.85 -4.74
C VAL A 129 -2.86 -14.87 -3.68
N GLY A 130 -2.18 -13.82 -4.10
CA GLY A 130 -1.45 -12.91 -3.22
C GLY A 130 -0.33 -13.61 -2.44
N LYS A 131 0.37 -12.86 -1.60
CA LYS A 131 1.44 -13.41 -0.74
C LYS A 131 1.65 -12.53 0.48
N ILE A 132 1.87 -13.16 1.64
CA ILE A 132 2.35 -12.47 2.84
C ILE A 132 3.77 -12.94 3.13
N GLU A 133 4.73 -12.02 3.22
CA GLU A 133 6.11 -12.38 3.52
C GLU A 133 6.89 -11.25 4.19
N TRP A 134 7.99 -11.60 4.85
CA TRP A 134 8.94 -10.64 5.39
C TRP A 134 10.02 -10.35 4.35
N ARG A 135 10.08 -9.11 3.85
CA ARG A 135 11.08 -8.65 2.87
C ARG A 135 12.15 -7.79 3.54
N SER A 136 13.40 -7.93 3.08
CA SER A 136 14.52 -7.08 3.48
C SER A 136 14.25 -5.62 3.10
N LEU A 137 14.35 -4.70 4.05
CA LEU A 137 14.21 -3.26 3.80
C LEU A 137 15.27 -2.76 2.81
N GLN A 138 16.48 -3.32 2.86
CA GLN A 138 17.54 -2.90 1.96
C GLN A 138 17.24 -3.33 0.52
N ASP A 139 16.86 -4.59 0.32
CA ASP A 139 16.60 -5.15 -1.01
C ASP A 139 15.27 -4.68 -1.59
N TRP A 140 14.27 -4.42 -0.74
CA TRP A 140 12.97 -3.98 -1.17
C TRP A 140 12.89 -2.45 -1.31
N TYR A 141 13.47 -1.67 -0.39
CA TYR A 141 13.23 -0.21 -0.35
C TYR A 141 14.41 0.65 -0.82
N VAL A 142 15.66 0.23 -0.60
CA VAL A 142 16.86 1.08 -0.79
C VAL A 142 17.66 0.72 -2.05
N GLY A 143 17.80 -0.57 -2.37
CA GLY A 143 18.73 -1.07 -3.41
C GLY A 143 18.11 -1.99 -4.47
N GLY A 144 16.81 -2.26 -4.44
CA GLY A 144 16.20 -3.32 -5.24
C GLY A 144 16.02 -3.03 -6.73
N GLY A 145 16.42 -3.99 -7.57
CA GLY A 145 15.97 -4.11 -8.97
C GLY A 145 14.59 -4.78 -9.13
N SER A 146 13.86 -5.04 -8.05
CA SER A 146 12.55 -5.72 -8.09
C SER A 146 11.42 -4.78 -8.50
N VAL A 147 10.35 -5.35 -9.08
CA VAL A 147 9.14 -4.62 -9.50
C VAL A 147 8.45 -3.84 -8.36
N SER A 148 8.57 -4.35 -7.13
CA SER A 148 8.00 -3.74 -5.93
C SER A 148 8.99 -2.84 -5.21
N SER A 149 10.18 -2.61 -5.76
CA SER A 149 11.15 -1.73 -5.14
C SER A 149 10.71 -0.29 -5.25
N ARG A 150 11.14 0.54 -4.29
CA ARG A 150 10.78 1.96 -4.23
C ARG A 150 10.93 2.61 -5.61
N ASP A 151 9.85 3.22 -6.07
CA ASP A 151 9.93 4.07 -7.25
C ASP A 151 10.62 5.40 -6.88
N THR A 152 11.66 5.74 -7.65
CA THR A 152 12.43 6.98 -7.52
C THR A 152 12.35 7.81 -8.80
N GLY A 153 11.40 7.51 -9.68
CA GLY A 153 11.08 8.32 -10.87
C GLY A 153 10.74 9.75 -10.50
N LYS A 154 11.02 10.69 -11.43
CA LYS A 154 10.72 12.13 -11.23
C LYS A 154 9.22 12.44 -11.16
N ASP A 155 8.41 11.50 -11.65
CA ASP A 155 6.96 11.49 -11.67
C ASP A 155 6.32 10.92 -10.40
N VAL A 156 7.13 10.38 -9.47
CA VAL A 156 6.62 9.83 -8.21
C VAL A 156 6.28 10.95 -7.23
N GLU A 157 4.99 11.26 -7.12
CA GLU A 157 4.50 12.29 -6.21
C GLU A 157 4.21 11.75 -4.80
N ALA A 158 3.95 10.45 -4.65
CA ALA A 158 3.74 9.79 -3.36
C ALA A 158 4.25 8.34 -3.36
N VAL A 159 5.03 8.01 -2.32
CA VAL A 159 5.54 6.64 -2.10
C VAL A 159 4.66 5.88 -1.11
N PHE A 160 4.12 6.56 -0.10
CA PHE A 160 3.30 5.93 0.93
C PHE A 160 1.95 6.59 1.05
N LEU A 161 0.88 5.79 1.15
CA LEU A 161 -0.45 6.25 1.51
C LEU A 161 -0.94 5.54 2.78
N TYR A 162 -1.83 6.20 3.52
CA TYR A 162 -2.46 5.65 4.72
C TYR A 162 -3.93 6.11 4.87
N CYS A 163 -4.70 5.39 5.68
CA CYS A 163 -6.05 5.77 6.09
C CYS A 163 -6.01 6.66 7.36
N PRO A 164 -6.41 7.95 7.28
CA PRO A 164 -6.44 8.85 8.45
C PRO A 164 -7.38 8.34 9.55
#